data_AF-N1US07-F1
#
_entry.id   AF-N1US07-F1
#
_cell.length_a   1.000
_cell.length_b   1.000
_cell.length_c   1.000
_cell.angle_alpha   90.00
_cell.angle_beta   90.00
_cell.angle_gamma   90.00
#
_symmetry.space_group_name_H-M   'P 1'
#
loop_
_entity.id
_entity.type
_entity.pdbx_description
1 polymer ?
#
loop_
_entity_poly.entity_id
_entity_poly.type
_entity_poly.pdbx_seq_one_letter_code
_entity_poly.pdbx_strand_id
1 'polypeptide(L)'
;MIQTIDQKTTLNTQNFYKYLPSLSSFTDIIEPSNYFTVPDDWNLIITDVVNSTDAIRSGHYKDVNIAGCITAMAVSNLMGDMDYPFLFGGDGMTLLLPDSALPGVRDILFSIRELVKSNFGLKLRAGIVNVGELKKPEKN
;
A
#
# COMPACT_ATOMS: atom_id res chain seq x y z
N MET A 1 21.21 -1.75 14.76
CA MET A 1 19.83 -1.35 15.09
C MET A 1 19.75 0.15 14.80
N ILE A 2 19.25 0.52 13.62
CA ILE A 2 19.17 1.93 13.22
C ILE A 2 18.01 2.52 14.03
N GLN A 3 18.34 3.32 15.03
CA GLN A 3 17.34 4.09 15.78
C GLN A 3 16.94 5.28 14.90
N THR A 4 15.85 5.14 14.15
CA THR A 4 15.14 6.30 13.60
C THR A 4 14.60 7.06 14.80
N ILE A 5 15.15 8.26 15.03
CA ILE A 5 14.73 9.15 16.11
C ILE A 5 13.28 9.51 15.84
N ASP A 6 12.40 9.10 16.76
CA ASP A 6 10.95 9.33 16.72
C ASP A 6 10.69 10.83 16.94
N GLN A 7 10.84 11.63 15.89
CA GLN A 7 10.62 13.07 15.96
C GLN A 7 9.13 13.38 15.73
N LYS A 8 8.49 13.75 16.85
CA LYS A 8 7.20 14.47 16.98
C LYS A 8 5.94 13.64 16.78
N THR A 9 5.32 13.32 17.91
CA THR A 9 3.88 13.03 18.03
C THR A 9 3.10 14.26 17.57
N THR A 10 2.75 14.31 16.29
CA THR A 10 1.92 15.37 15.72
C THR A 10 0.46 14.94 15.82
N LEU A 11 -0.37 15.78 16.45
CA LEU A 11 -1.80 15.56 16.74
C LEU A 11 -2.69 15.33 15.49
N ASN A 12 -2.11 15.30 14.28
CA ASN A 12 -2.78 14.97 13.04
C ASN A 12 -1.77 14.37 12.04
N THR A 13 -1.64 13.04 12.04
CA THR A 13 -0.73 12.28 11.16
C THR A 13 -1.33 12.04 9.77
N GLN A 14 -2.59 12.45 9.53
CA GLN A 14 -3.33 12.26 8.28
C GLN A 14 -2.53 12.64 7.03
N ASN A 15 -1.80 13.75 7.12
CA ASN A 15 -1.04 14.33 6.02
C ASN A 15 0.46 14.05 6.14
N PHE A 16 0.90 13.08 6.96
CA PHE A 16 2.31 12.78 7.20
C PHE A 16 3.13 12.70 5.90
N TYR A 17 2.63 11.96 4.90
CA TYR A 17 3.33 11.82 3.62
C TYR A 17 3.50 13.14 2.86
N LYS A 18 2.51 14.04 2.93
CA LYS A 18 2.54 15.35 2.24
C LYS A 18 3.60 16.29 2.81
N TYR A 19 4.06 16.04 4.04
CA TYR A 19 5.09 16.84 4.70
C TYR A 19 6.49 16.25 4.59
N LEU A 20 6.66 15.11 3.91
CA LEU A 20 7.99 14.56 3.68
C LEU A 20 8.77 15.42 2.68
N PRO A 21 10.06 15.70 2.95
CA PRO A 21 10.88 16.44 2.01
C PRO A 21 11.12 15.63 0.74
N SER A 22 11.01 16.28 -0.42
CA SER A 22 11.41 15.68 -1.69
C SER A 22 12.93 15.54 -1.75
N LEU A 23 13.43 14.38 -2.14
CA LEU A 23 14.86 14.19 -2.40
C LEU A 23 15.20 14.67 -3.82
N SER A 24 16.26 15.46 -3.95
CA SER A 24 16.70 16.02 -5.24
C SER A 24 17.93 15.33 -5.83
N SER A 25 18.66 14.53 -5.03
CA SER A 25 19.81 13.75 -5.48
C SER A 25 19.60 12.26 -5.23
N PHE A 26 20.08 11.44 -6.17
CA PHE A 26 20.07 9.99 -6.00
C PHE A 26 20.94 9.55 -4.82
N THR A 27 22.02 10.27 -4.52
CA THR A 27 22.89 10.00 -3.36
C THR A 27 22.13 10.15 -2.03
N ASP A 28 21.06 10.95 -1.99
CA ASP A 28 20.27 11.14 -0.78
C ASP A 28 19.47 9.89 -0.40
N ILE A 29 19.26 8.96 -1.34
CA ILE A 29 18.54 7.70 -1.11
C ILE A 29 19.34 6.80 -0.17
N ILE A 30 20.67 6.81 -0.22
CA ILE A 30 21.49 5.93 0.64
C ILE A 30 21.66 6.47 2.06
N GLU A 31 21.20 7.70 2.34
CA GLU A 31 21.38 8.37 3.62
C GLU A 31 20.24 8.00 4.57
N PRO A 32 20.49 7.22 5.65
CA PRO A 32 19.46 6.72 6.54
C PRO A 32 18.65 7.82 7.24
N SER A 33 19.24 9.01 7.44
CA SER A 33 18.55 10.14 8.05
C SER A 33 17.44 10.74 7.19
N ASN A 34 17.35 10.39 5.90
CA ASN A 34 16.27 10.80 5.00
C ASN A 34 15.02 9.90 5.10
N TYR A 35 15.07 8.82 5.88
CA TYR A 35 13.93 7.92 6.07
C TYR A 35 13.13 8.27 7.31
N PHE A 36 11.81 8.36 7.14
CA PHE A 36 10.88 8.71 8.20
C PHE A 36 10.05 7.48 8.59
N THR A 37 9.88 7.29 9.89
CA THR A 37 9.01 6.24 10.42
C THR A 37 7.55 6.56 10.10
N VAL A 38 6.86 5.62 9.46
CA VAL A 38 5.42 5.73 9.18
C VAL A 38 4.64 5.80 10.51
N PRO A 39 3.63 6.67 10.67
CA PRO A 39 2.87 6.76 11.92
C PRO A 39 2.12 5.47 12.29
N ASP A 40 1.84 5.28 13.58
CA ASP A 40 1.19 4.06 14.10
C ASP A 40 -0.29 3.93 13.72
N ASP A 41 -0.96 5.06 13.49
CA ASP A 41 -2.36 5.18 13.06
C ASP A 41 -2.52 5.15 11.53
N TRP A 42 -1.52 4.58 10.85
CA TRP A 42 -1.56 4.25 9.44
C TRP A 42 -1.69 2.74 9.25
N ASN A 43 -2.09 2.36 8.05
CA ASN A 43 -2.35 0.99 7.67
C ASN A 43 -1.54 0.62 6.43
N LEU A 44 -0.97 -0.58 6.44
CA LEU A 44 -0.39 -1.27 5.31
C LEU A 44 -1.49 -2.07 4.61
N ILE A 45 -1.76 -1.75 3.34
CA ILE A 45 -2.71 -2.44 2.49
C ILE A 45 -1.93 -3.20 1.43
N ILE A 46 -2.21 -4.49 1.28
CA ILE A 46 -1.56 -5.34 0.29
C ILE A 46 -2.62 -6.06 -0.53
N THR A 47 -2.48 -6.07 -1.84
CA THR A 47 -3.23 -6.95 -2.75
C THR A 47 -2.29 -7.77 -3.60
N ASP A 48 -2.68 -9.00 -3.93
CA ASP A 48 -1.84 -9.95 -4.66
C ASP A 48 -2.70 -10.98 -5.42
N VAL A 49 -2.42 -11.21 -6.70
CA VAL A 49 -3.14 -12.19 -7.53
C VAL A 49 -2.63 -13.59 -7.24
N VAL A 50 -3.54 -14.48 -6.85
CA VAL A 50 -3.22 -15.89 -6.59
C VAL A 50 -2.84 -16.60 -7.88
N ASN A 51 -1.71 -17.32 -7.86
CA ASN A 51 -1.17 -18.09 -8.99
C ASN A 51 -0.94 -17.25 -10.26
N SER A 52 -0.54 -15.99 -10.10
CA SER A 52 -0.25 -15.05 -11.20
C SER A 52 0.75 -15.61 -12.22
N THR A 53 1.78 -16.32 -11.77
CA THR A 53 2.79 -16.92 -12.65
C THR A 53 2.19 -17.89 -13.67
N ASP A 54 1.28 -18.77 -13.23
CA ASP A 54 0.63 -19.72 -14.13
C ASP A 54 -0.38 -19.02 -15.04
N ALA A 55 -1.14 -18.05 -14.53
CA ALA A 55 -2.04 -17.22 -15.33
C ALA A 55 -1.29 -16.49 -16.46
N ILE A 56 -0.12 -15.92 -16.16
CA ILE A 56 0.77 -15.28 -17.15
C ILE A 56 1.24 -16.29 -18.19
N ARG A 57 1.69 -17.48 -17.77
CA ARG A 57 2.12 -18.55 -18.69
C ARG A 57 0.99 -19.01 -19.60
N SER A 58 -0.25 -18.96 -19.13
CA SER A 58 -1.46 -19.24 -19.91
C SER A 58 -1.94 -18.07 -20.77
N GLY A 59 -1.17 -16.98 -20.89
CA GLY A 59 -1.47 -15.85 -21.77
C GLY A 59 -2.26 -14.70 -21.13
N HIS A 60 -2.57 -14.76 -19.84
CA HIS A 60 -3.38 -13.76 -19.13
C HIS A 60 -2.55 -12.62 -18.51
N TYR A 61 -1.39 -12.30 -19.09
CA TYR A 61 -0.49 -11.28 -18.55
C TYR A 61 -1.17 -9.92 -18.35
N LYS A 62 -1.98 -9.48 -19.31
CA LYS A 62 -2.70 -8.21 -19.22
C LYS A 62 -3.72 -8.23 -18.09
N ASP A 63 -4.47 -9.31 -17.96
CA ASP A 63 -5.50 -9.45 -16.92
C ASP A 63 -4.87 -9.47 -15.52
N VAL A 64 -3.73 -10.16 -15.36
CA VAL A 64 -2.96 -10.16 -14.11
C VAL A 64 -2.48 -8.77 -13.74
N ASN A 65 -1.92 -8.01 -14.69
CA ASN A 65 -1.45 -6.65 -14.42
C ASN A 65 -2.60 -5.70 -14.06
N ILE A 66 -3.74 -5.80 -14.76
CA ILE A 66 -4.92 -4.98 -14.46
C ILE A 66 -5.46 -5.33 -13.08
N ALA A 67 -5.62 -6.62 -12.78
CA ALA A 67 -6.04 -7.09 -11.46
C ALA A 67 -5.06 -6.65 -10.36
N GLY A 68 -3.77 -6.61 -10.67
CA GLY A 68 -2.72 -6.18 -9.76
C GLY A 68 -2.77 -4.68 -9.45
N CYS A 69 -3.01 -3.81 -10.44
CA CYS A 69 -2.92 -2.35 -10.25
C CYS A 69 -4.24 -1.64 -9.91
N ILE A 70 -5.40 -2.26 -10.18
CA ILE A 70 -6.72 -1.61 -10.06
C ILE A 70 -7.02 -1.07 -8.64
N THR A 71 -6.43 -1.66 -7.61
CA THR A 71 -6.51 -1.17 -6.22
C THR A 71 -6.00 0.26 -6.09
N ALA A 72 -4.89 0.61 -6.74
CA ALA A 72 -4.32 1.95 -6.67
C ALA A 72 -5.26 3.01 -7.25
N MET A 73 -5.88 2.69 -8.40
CA MET A 73 -6.82 3.58 -9.07
C MET A 73 -8.09 3.81 -8.24
N ALA A 74 -8.66 2.74 -7.67
CA ALA A 74 -9.86 2.86 -6.86
C ALA A 74 -9.60 3.66 -5.57
N VAL A 75 -8.45 3.42 -4.92
CA VAL A 75 -8.04 4.20 -3.75
C VAL A 75 -7.79 5.66 -4.12
N SER A 76 -7.18 5.96 -5.27
CA SER A 76 -6.98 7.34 -5.70
C SER A 76 -8.31 8.07 -5.90
N ASN A 77 -9.32 7.41 -6.46
CA ASN A 77 -10.66 7.98 -6.57
C ASN A 77 -11.31 8.28 -5.21
N LEU A 78 -11.05 7.46 -4.20
CA LEU A 78 -11.51 7.70 -2.82
C LEU A 78 -10.77 8.87 -2.17
N MET A 79 -9.46 8.94 -2.35
CA MET A 79 -8.60 9.95 -1.72
C MET A 79 -8.67 11.31 -2.42
N GLY A 80 -9.01 11.34 -3.71
CA GLY A 80 -9.03 12.54 -4.54
C GLY A 80 -7.66 12.95 -5.10
N ASP A 81 -6.60 12.22 -4.74
CA ASP A 81 -5.23 12.42 -5.21
C ASP A 81 -4.45 11.09 -5.20
N MET A 82 -3.14 11.14 -5.45
CA MET A 82 -2.20 10.03 -5.23
C MET A 82 -1.09 10.43 -4.23
N ASP A 83 -1.41 11.32 -3.29
CA ASP A 83 -0.47 11.82 -2.28
C ASP A 83 -0.38 10.86 -1.09
N TYR A 84 -0.05 9.60 -1.38
CA TYR A 84 0.21 8.56 -0.39
C TYR A 84 1.26 7.58 -0.93
N PRO A 85 2.02 6.87 -0.07
CA PRO A 85 2.96 5.86 -0.54
C PRO A 85 2.23 4.67 -1.17
N PHE A 86 2.62 4.31 -2.39
CA PHE A 86 2.16 3.09 -3.05
C PHE A 86 3.29 2.44 -3.88
N LEU A 87 3.22 1.13 -4.05
CA LEU A 87 4.12 0.34 -4.87
C LEU A 87 3.31 -0.69 -5.66
N PHE A 88 3.51 -0.71 -6.98
CA PHE A 88 2.97 -1.74 -7.86
C PHE A 88 4.01 -2.84 -8.07
N GLY A 89 3.66 -4.09 -7.73
CA GLY A 89 4.55 -5.25 -7.87
C GLY A 89 4.43 -6.00 -9.20
N GLY A 90 3.43 -5.67 -10.02
CA GLY A 90 3.08 -6.40 -11.25
C GLY A 90 1.73 -7.10 -11.12
N ASP A 91 1.56 -7.93 -10.09
CA ASP A 91 0.34 -8.70 -9.82
C ASP A 91 -0.35 -8.28 -8.52
N GLY A 92 0.08 -7.15 -7.96
CA GLY A 92 -0.37 -6.67 -6.67
C GLY A 92 0.01 -5.23 -6.37
N MET A 93 -0.59 -4.68 -5.31
CA MET A 93 -0.28 -3.36 -4.78
C MET A 93 0.15 -3.46 -3.33
N THR A 94 1.05 -2.59 -2.92
CA THR A 94 1.28 -2.22 -1.53
C THR A 94 0.97 -0.74 -1.36
N LEU A 95 0.18 -0.37 -0.35
CA LEU A 95 -0.19 1.02 -0.05
C LEU A 95 -0.04 1.31 1.45
N LEU A 96 0.26 2.55 1.79
CA LEU A 96 0.20 3.06 3.15
C LEU A 96 -0.84 4.17 3.23
N LEU A 97 -1.85 4.02 4.10
CA LEU A 97 -2.96 4.97 4.22
C LEU A 97 -3.29 5.27 5.69
N PRO A 98 -3.70 6.51 6.03
CA PRO A 98 -4.15 6.85 7.38
C PRO A 98 -5.47 6.14 7.74
N ASP A 99 -5.74 5.96 9.04
CA ASP A 99 -6.96 5.31 9.56
C ASP A 99 -8.27 5.88 9.01
N SER A 100 -8.33 7.17 8.68
CA SER A 100 -9.53 7.80 8.13
C SER A 100 -9.95 7.25 6.76
N ALA A 101 -9.02 6.72 5.96
CA ALA A 101 -9.31 6.10 4.66
C ALA A 101 -9.84 4.68 4.81
N LEU A 102 -9.63 4.05 5.97
CA LEU A 102 -9.81 2.62 6.19
C LEU A 102 -11.24 2.12 5.93
N PRO A 103 -12.33 2.83 6.30
CA PRO A 103 -13.68 2.41 5.95
C PRO A 103 -13.89 2.26 4.43
N GLY A 104 -13.54 3.30 3.65
CA GLY A 104 -13.72 3.27 2.20
C GLY A 104 -12.80 2.26 1.50
N VAL A 105 -11.58 2.09 2.01
CA VAL A 105 -10.63 1.10 1.48
C VAL A 105 -11.14 -0.32 1.67
N ARG A 106 -11.81 -0.64 2.79
CA ARG A 106 -12.42 -1.97 2.99
C ARG A 106 -13.47 -2.29 1.92
N ASP A 107 -14.34 -1.32 1.62
CA ASP A 107 -15.37 -1.47 0.59
C ASP A 107 -14.75 -1.63 -0.80
N ILE A 108 -13.68 -0.88 -1.09
CA ILE A 108 -12.90 -1.00 -2.32
C ILE A 108 -12.30 -2.40 -2.46
N LEU A 109 -11.61 -2.90 -1.42
CA LEU A 109 -10.96 -4.20 -1.48
C LEU A 109 -11.98 -5.34 -1.66
N PHE A 110 -13.16 -5.24 -1.04
CA PHE A 110 -14.25 -6.18 -1.28
C PHE A 110 -14.70 -6.14 -2.75
N SER A 111 -14.99 -4.94 -3.25
CA SER A 111 -15.50 -4.73 -4.61
C SER A 111 -14.51 -5.19 -5.68
N ILE A 112 -13.23 -4.89 -5.50
CA ILE A 112 -12.17 -5.27 -6.44
C ILE A 112 -11.99 -6.78 -6.47
N ARG A 113 -12.05 -7.47 -5.33
CA ARG A 113 -11.93 -8.93 -5.31
C ARG A 113 -13.01 -9.60 -6.13
N GLU A 114 -14.24 -9.11 -6.04
CA GLU A 114 -15.36 -9.62 -6.86
C GLU A 114 -15.20 -9.22 -8.34
N LEU A 115 -14.80 -7.98 -8.64
CA LEU A 115 -14.55 -7.53 -10.02
C LEU A 115 -13.46 -8.36 -10.70
N VAL A 116 -12.34 -8.61 -10.02
CA VAL A 116 -11.24 -9.40 -10.57
C VAL A 116 -11.68 -10.84 -10.85
N LYS A 117 -12.49 -11.40 -9.95
CA LYS A 117 -13.06 -12.73 -10.13
C LYS A 117 -14.06 -12.79 -11.28
N SER A 118 -14.99 -11.84 -11.39
CA SER A 118 -16.03 -11.86 -12.42
C SER A 118 -15.49 -11.54 -13.81
N ASN A 119 -14.52 -10.63 -13.91
CA ASN A 119 -14.09 -10.10 -15.20
C ASN A 119 -12.88 -10.86 -15.77
N PHE A 120 -12.03 -11.43 -14.91
CA PHE A 120 -10.80 -12.10 -15.33
C PHE A 120 -10.74 -13.57 -14.94
N GLY A 121 -11.68 -14.07 -14.13
CA GLY A 121 -11.60 -15.42 -13.56
C GLY A 121 -10.42 -15.62 -12.60
N LEU A 122 -9.77 -14.53 -12.18
CA LEU A 122 -8.61 -14.54 -11.29
C LEU A 122 -9.07 -14.37 -9.84
N LYS A 123 -8.24 -14.84 -8.89
CA LYS A 123 -8.49 -14.64 -7.47
C LYS A 123 -7.51 -13.60 -6.93
N LEU A 124 -8.03 -12.50 -6.41
CA LEU A 124 -7.25 -11.49 -5.70
C LEU A 124 -7.31 -11.73 -4.18
N ARG A 125 -6.15 -11.76 -3.53
CA ARG A 125 -6.01 -11.65 -2.07
C ARG A 125 -5.85 -10.19 -1.70
N ALA A 126 -6.42 -9.81 -0.57
CA ALA A 126 -6.26 -8.47 0.00
C ALA A 126 -6.07 -8.59 1.51
N GLY A 127 -5.18 -7.78 2.06
CA GLY A 127 -4.91 -7.69 3.49
C GLY A 127 -4.75 -6.24 3.92
N ILE A 128 -5.13 -5.96 5.16
CA ILE A 128 -4.87 -4.69 5.83
C ILE A 128 -4.24 -4.99 7.18
N VAL A 129 -3.13 -4.33 7.50
CA VAL A 129 -2.45 -4.45 8.79
C VAL A 129 -2.12 -3.05 9.31
N ASN A 130 -2.45 -2.76 10.56
CA ASN A 130 -2.08 -1.49 11.18
C ASN A 130 -0.56 -1.43 11.41
N VAL A 131 0.05 -0.27 11.14
CA VAL A 131 1.51 -0.06 11.24
C VAL A 131 2.00 -0.14 12.68
N GLY A 132 1.24 0.41 13.63
CA GLY A 132 1.54 0.28 15.06
C GLY A 132 1.62 -1.17 15.51
N GLU A 133 0.75 -2.05 14.99
CA GLU A 133 0.82 -3.50 15.26
C GLU A 133 2.08 -4.15 14.67
N LEU A 134 2.51 -3.75 13.47
CA LEU A 134 3.74 -4.28 12.83
C LEU A 134 5.02 -3.93 13.58
N LYS A 135 5.02 -2.80 14.31
CA LYS A 135 6.18 -2.35 15.08
C LYS A 135 6.30 -3.02 16.45
N LYS A 136 5.24 -3.70 16.92
CA LYS A 136 5.29 -4.39 18.21
C LYS A 136 6.29 -5.55 18.10
N PRO A 137 7.17 -5.73 19.10
CA PRO A 137 8.02 -6.91 19.13
C PRO A 137 7.16 -8.18 19.19
N GLU A 138 7.58 -9.24 18.51
CA GLU A 138 6.93 -10.55 18.60
C GLU A 138 6.82 -10.96 20.07
N LYS A 139 5.60 -11.32 20.50
CA LYS A 139 5.41 -11.99 21.79
C LYS A 139 5.90 -13.42 21.63
N ASN A 140 7.15 -13.68 22.03
CA ASN A 140 7.65 -15.04 22.27
C ASN A 140 6.85 -15.73 23.38
#